data_AF-A0A4U7EGZ2-F1
#
_entry.id   AF-A0A4U7EGZ2-F1
#
_cell.length_a   1.000
_cell.length_b   1.000
_cell.length_c   1.000
_cell.angle_alpha   90.00
_cell.angle_beta   90.00
_cell.angle_gamma   90.00
#
_symmetry.space_group_name_H-M   'P 1'
#
loop_
_entity.id
_entity.type
_entity.pdbx_description
1 polymer ?
#
loop_
_entity_poly.entity_id
_entity_poly.type
_entity_poly.pdbx_seq_one_letter_code
_entity_poly.pdbx_strand_id
1 'polypeptide(L)'
;IMEMGFDEDASVRDRLRTTWRAVIRNYMECPRLYRFILQYESSAYLRRAQRAQPEDLRSPFQEIYRDGVEQGLFPDLPQSVYGSFFIGTVTHLVQEHLNDGPELDEELIDQSFEMLWAAYTKASVDPRTG
;
A
#
# COMPACT_ATOMS: atom_id res chain seq x y z
N ILE A 1 9.49 -9.53 -12.51
CA ILE A 1 8.53 -8.44 -12.73
C ILE A 1 7.17 -9.11 -12.65
N MET A 2 6.39 -8.86 -11.60
CA MET A 2 5.06 -9.46 -11.42
C MET A 2 4.12 -8.81 -12.44
N GLU A 3 3.55 -9.60 -13.35
CA GLU A 3 2.34 -9.21 -14.09
C GLU A 3 1.18 -9.18 -13.09
N MET A 4 1.13 -8.17 -12.23
CA MET A 4 -0.13 -7.77 -11.64
C MET A 4 -1.00 -7.34 -12.82
N GLY A 5 -2.24 -7.80 -12.93
CA GLY A 5 -3.22 -7.39 -13.95
C GLY A 5 -3.54 -5.90 -13.82
N PHE A 6 -2.55 -5.07 -14.11
CA PHE A 6 -2.53 -3.63 -13.97
C PHE A 6 -3.06 -3.09 -15.28
N ASP A 7 -4.37 -2.91 -15.30
CA ASP A 7 -5.01 -2.13 -16.35
C ASP A 7 -4.69 -0.66 -16.10
N GLU A 8 -3.77 -0.10 -16.90
CA GLU A 8 -3.36 1.31 -16.79
C GLU A 8 -4.53 2.26 -17.09
N ASP A 9 -5.51 1.82 -17.87
CA ASP A 9 -6.70 2.60 -18.22
C ASP A 9 -7.77 2.57 -17.10
N ALA A 10 -7.59 1.72 -16.08
CA ALA A 10 -8.50 1.65 -14.95
C ALA A 10 -8.39 2.87 -14.03
N SER A 11 -9.47 3.15 -13.30
CA SER A 11 -9.52 4.27 -12.35
C SER A 11 -8.43 4.15 -11.27
N VAL A 12 -8.00 5.29 -10.70
CA VAL A 12 -7.05 5.31 -9.57
C VAL A 12 -7.52 4.38 -8.44
N ARG A 13 -8.83 4.37 -8.16
CA ARG A 13 -9.44 3.51 -7.14
C ARG A 13 -9.28 2.03 -7.47
N ASP A 14 -9.56 1.62 -8.71
CA ASP A 14 -9.51 0.22 -9.12
C ASP A 14 -8.07 -0.31 -9.17
N ARG A 15 -7.13 0.52 -9.66
CA ARG A 15 -5.69 0.21 -9.63
C ARG A 15 -5.19 0.04 -8.19
N LEU A 16 -5.61 0.92 -7.28
CA LEU A 16 -5.26 0.79 -5.86
C LEU A 16 -5.90 -0.45 -5.22
N ARG A 17 -7.18 -0.74 -5.50
CA ARG A 17 -7.89 -1.92 -4.97
C ARG A 17 -7.25 -3.22 -5.42
N THR A 18 -6.90 -3.29 -6.71
CA THR A 18 -6.23 -4.46 -7.29
C THR A 18 -4.87 -4.68 -6.63
N THR A 19 -4.10 -3.60 -6.45
CA THR A 19 -2.81 -3.65 -5.75
C THR A 19 -2.98 -4.08 -4.30
N TRP A 20 -3.96 -3.54 -3.58
CA TRP A 20 -4.28 -3.90 -2.20
C TRP A 20 -4.53 -5.40 -2.03
N ARG A 21 -5.46 -5.95 -2.84
CA ARG A 21 -5.78 -7.38 -2.84
C ARG A 21 -4.56 -8.24 -3.15
N ALA A 22 -3.83 -7.88 -4.21
CA ALA A 22 -2.65 -8.63 -4.63
C ALA A 22 -1.60 -8.69 -3.53
N VAL A 23 -1.27 -7.56 -2.89
CA VAL A 23 -0.24 -7.53 -1.84
C VAL A 23 -0.67 -8.35 -0.63
N ILE A 24 -1.91 -8.22 -0.15
CA ILE A 24 -2.41 -8.99 0.99
C ILE A 24 -2.35 -10.49 0.70
N ARG A 25 -2.87 -10.94 -0.44
CA ARG A 25 -2.84 -12.37 -0.83
C ARG A 25 -1.41 -12.91 -0.89
N ASN A 26 -0.50 -12.18 -1.52
CA ASN A 26 0.91 -12.56 -1.57
C ASN A 26 1.52 -12.71 -0.18
N TYR A 27 1.19 -11.82 0.76
CA TYR A 27 1.71 -11.87 2.13
C TYR A 27 1.11 -13.04 2.94
N MET A 28 -0.16 -13.37 2.72
CA MET A 28 -0.80 -14.55 3.32
C MET A 28 -0.24 -15.86 2.76
N GLU A 29 0.04 -15.94 1.45
CA GLU A 29 0.57 -17.14 0.79
C GLU A 29 2.06 -17.39 1.11
N CYS A 30 2.81 -16.35 1.47
CA CYS A 30 4.24 -16.45 1.81
C CYS A 30 4.62 -15.90 3.21
N PRO A 31 4.07 -16.44 4.33
CA PRO A 31 4.26 -15.88 5.67
C PRO A 31 5.72 -15.81 6.14
N ARG A 32 6.55 -16.76 5.70
CA ARG A 32 7.98 -16.83 6.06
C ARG A 32 8.81 -15.75 5.36
N LEU A 33 8.55 -15.49 4.08
CA LEU A 33 9.22 -14.42 3.33
C LEU A 33 8.78 -13.05 3.85
N TYR A 34 7.49 -12.92 4.18
CA TYR A 34 6.92 -11.72 4.78
C TYR A 34 7.53 -11.39 6.16
N ARG A 35 7.56 -12.36 7.09
CA ARG A 35 8.23 -12.18 8.40
C ARG A 35 9.72 -11.83 8.24
N PHE A 36 10.39 -12.40 7.24
CA PHE A 36 11.78 -12.05 6.92
C PHE A 36 11.88 -10.59 6.44
N ILE A 37 11.06 -10.15 5.48
CA ILE A 37 11.08 -8.77 4.95
C ILE A 37 10.80 -7.75 6.05
N LEU A 38 9.79 -7.96 6.90
CA LEU A 38 9.50 -7.03 8.00
C LEU A 38 10.63 -6.96 9.04
N GLN A 39 11.20 -8.11 9.40
CA GLN A 39 12.32 -8.17 10.33
C GLN A 39 13.58 -7.55 9.70
N TYR A 40 13.76 -7.64 8.38
CA TYR A 40 14.86 -7.03 7.64
C TYR A 40 14.69 -5.53 7.37
N GLU A 41 13.47 -5.03 7.14
CA GLU A 41 13.15 -3.60 6.99
C GLU A 41 13.33 -2.82 8.30
N SER A 42 13.10 -3.48 9.44
CA SER A 42 13.42 -2.94 10.77
C SER A 42 14.95 -2.79 10.98
N SER A 43 15.76 -3.60 10.29
CA SER A 43 17.21 -3.51 10.29
C SER A 43 17.67 -2.42 9.31
N ALA A 44 18.68 -1.62 9.69
CA ALA A 44 19.11 -0.42 8.98
C ALA A 44 19.63 -0.59 7.53
N TYR A 45 19.51 -1.78 6.93
CA TYR A 45 20.10 -2.14 5.64
C TYR A 45 19.24 -1.71 4.43
N LEU A 46 17.90 -1.86 4.49
CA LEU A 46 17.03 -1.51 3.35
C LEU A 46 16.87 0.01 3.16
N ARG A 47 16.98 0.81 4.22
CA ARG A 47 17.04 2.29 4.14
C ARG A 47 18.20 2.82 3.29
N ARG A 48 19.26 2.04 3.10
CA ARG A 48 20.40 2.36 2.20
C ARG A 48 20.19 1.82 0.79
N ALA A 49 19.62 0.62 0.64
CA ALA A 49 19.39 0.01 -0.68
C ALA A 49 18.24 0.67 -1.46
N GLN A 50 17.16 1.12 -0.81
CA GLN A 50 16.08 1.88 -1.45
C GLN A 50 16.56 3.25 -1.95
N ARG A 51 17.58 3.83 -1.32
CA ARG A 51 18.21 5.09 -1.74
C ARG A 51 19.13 4.93 -2.95
N ALA A 52 19.44 3.70 -3.35
CA ALA A 52 20.38 3.35 -4.40
C ALA A 52 19.73 2.71 -5.63
N GLN A 53 18.39 2.56 -5.64
CA GLN A 53 17.67 2.16 -6.84
C GLN A 53 17.51 3.40 -7.74
N PRO A 54 17.81 3.31 -9.05
CA PRO A 54 17.70 4.45 -9.96
C PRO A 54 16.25 4.96 -10.00
N GLU A 55 16.10 6.28 -10.03
CA GLU A 55 14.84 7.04 -10.06
C GLU A 55 13.92 6.69 -11.26
N ASP A 56 14.38 5.86 -12.20
CA ASP A 56 13.75 5.59 -13.50
C ASP A 56 12.80 4.38 -13.57
N LEU A 57 12.67 3.58 -12.50
CA LEU A 57 11.59 2.58 -12.43
C LEU A 57 10.44 3.15 -11.63
N ARG A 58 9.57 3.91 -12.31
CA ARG A 58 8.27 4.30 -11.75
C ARG A 58 7.51 3.04 -11.36
N SER A 59 7.45 2.74 -10.06
CA SER A 59 6.65 1.61 -9.58
C SER A 59 5.19 1.91 -9.91
N PRO A 60 4.37 0.93 -10.35
CA PRO A 60 2.92 1.11 -10.54
C PRO A 60 2.23 1.77 -9.32
N PHE A 61 2.80 1.55 -8.14
CA PHE A 61 2.41 2.19 -6.90
C PHE A 61 2.61 3.71 -6.92
N GLN A 62 3.77 4.20 -7.40
CA GLN A 62 4.06 5.64 -7.52
C GLN A 62 3.08 6.34 -8.46
N GLU A 63 2.67 5.67 -9.54
CA GLU A 63 1.75 6.24 -10.52
C GLU A 63 0.35 6.41 -9.97
N ILE A 64 -0.16 5.42 -9.23
CA ILE A 64 -1.47 5.51 -8.56
C ILE A 64 -1.54 6.75 -7.65
N TYR A 65 -0.50 7.02 -6.86
CA TYR A 65 -0.52 8.18 -5.95
C TYR A 65 -0.42 9.50 -6.68
N ARG A 66 0.50 9.59 -7.64
CA ARG A 66 0.65 10.80 -8.45
C ARG A 66 -0.67 11.14 -9.14
N ASP A 67 -1.26 10.17 -9.83
CA ASP A 67 -2.51 10.37 -10.56
C ASP A 67 -3.66 10.73 -9.60
N GLY A 68 -3.72 10.13 -8.41
CA GLY A 68 -4.72 10.45 -7.41
C GLY A 68 -4.61 11.88 -6.84
N VAL A 69 -3.39 12.38 -6.65
CA VAL A 69 -3.15 13.79 -6.25
C VAL A 69 -3.49 14.74 -7.41
N GLU A 70 -3.02 14.43 -8.62
CA GLU A 70 -3.27 15.25 -9.82
C GLU A 70 -4.77 15.36 -10.16
N GLN A 71 -5.55 14.30 -9.92
CA GLN A 71 -7.01 14.30 -10.08
C GLN A 71 -7.77 14.93 -8.91
N GLY A 72 -7.08 15.37 -7.86
CA GLY A 72 -7.69 15.94 -6.65
C GLY A 72 -8.47 14.92 -5.81
N LEU A 73 -8.23 13.63 -6.01
CA LEU A 73 -8.82 12.55 -5.22
C LEU A 73 -8.13 12.41 -3.87
N PHE A 74 -6.81 12.62 -3.85
CA PHE A 74 -5.99 12.58 -2.65
C PHE A 74 -5.52 13.99 -2.28
N PRO A 75 -5.39 14.32 -0.98
CA PRO A 75 -4.69 15.51 -0.53
C PRO A 75 -3.27 15.59 -1.11
N ASP A 76 -2.72 16.79 -1.26
CA ASP A 76 -1.32 16.92 -1.67
C ASP A 76 -0.38 16.67 -0.48
N LEU A 77 -0.09 15.39 -0.23
CA LEU A 77 0.82 14.94 0.82
C LEU A 77 2.01 14.18 0.21
N PRO A 78 3.16 14.13 0.90
CA PRO A 78 4.30 13.34 0.45
C PRO A 78 3.91 11.88 0.23
N GLN A 79 4.33 11.29 -0.88
CA GLN A 79 4.02 9.90 -1.24
C GLN A 79 4.38 8.90 -0.13
N SER A 80 5.44 9.17 0.63
CA SER A 80 5.85 8.35 1.77
C SER A 80 4.74 8.20 2.82
N VAL A 81 3.89 9.22 3.02
CA VAL A 81 2.76 9.17 3.95
C VAL A 81 1.75 8.13 3.49
N TYR A 82 1.36 8.15 2.23
CA TYR A 82 0.47 7.14 1.65
C TYR A 82 1.07 5.74 1.74
N GLY A 83 2.36 5.60 1.39
CA GLY A 83 3.09 4.34 1.50
C GLY A 83 3.10 3.78 2.92
N SER A 84 3.27 4.64 3.94
CA SER A 84 3.21 4.23 5.34
C SER A 84 1.83 3.72 5.75
N PHE A 85 0.74 4.36 5.31
CA PHE A 85 -0.62 3.88 5.55
C PHE A 85 -0.86 2.54 4.85
N PHE A 86 -0.52 2.44 3.57
CA PHE A 86 -0.74 1.22 2.79
C PHE A 86 0.00 0.03 3.40
N ILE A 87 1.33 0.14 3.54
CA ILE A 87 2.17 -0.96 4.04
C ILE A 87 1.85 -1.23 5.50
N GLY A 88 1.67 -0.19 6.33
CA GLY A 88 1.32 -0.36 7.74
C GLY A 88 0.01 -1.12 7.93
N THR A 89 -1.04 -0.79 7.19
CA THR A 89 -2.33 -1.48 7.32
C THR A 89 -2.27 -2.90 6.76
N VAL A 90 -1.72 -3.11 5.56
CA VAL A 90 -1.53 -4.46 5.00
C VAL A 90 -0.78 -5.35 5.98
N THR A 91 0.31 -4.82 6.55
CA THR A 91 1.18 -5.62 7.40
C THR A 91 0.50 -6.06 8.68
N HIS A 92 -0.26 -5.16 9.29
CA HIS A 92 -0.99 -5.44 10.51
C HIS A 92 -2.16 -6.41 10.27
N LEU A 93 -2.95 -6.23 9.19
CA LEU A 93 -4.05 -7.14 8.86
C LEU A 93 -3.56 -8.58 8.63
N VAL A 94 -2.48 -8.76 7.88
CA VAL A 94 -1.90 -10.09 7.65
C VAL A 94 -1.34 -10.67 8.94
N GLN A 95 -0.71 -9.85 9.79
CA GLN A 95 -0.18 -10.32 11.06
C GLN A 95 -1.28 -10.82 12.00
N GLU A 96 -2.39 -10.09 12.12
CA GLU A 96 -3.54 -10.50 12.93
C GLU A 96 -4.11 -11.82 12.42
N HIS A 97 -4.32 -11.95 11.11
CA HIS A 97 -4.77 -13.20 10.49
C HIS A 97 -3.85 -14.39 10.80
N LEU A 98 -2.53 -14.21 10.69
CA LEU A 98 -1.54 -15.25 10.94
C LEU A 98 -1.36 -15.62 12.42
N ASN A 99 -1.90 -14.83 13.34
CA ASN A 99 -1.82 -15.04 14.78
C ASN A 99 -3.17 -15.48 15.38
N ASP A 100 -3.96 -16.24 14.61
CA ASP A 100 -5.29 -16.72 15.00
C ASP A 100 -6.30 -15.60 15.30
N GLY A 101 -6.09 -14.41 14.73
CA GLY A 101 -7.06 -13.32 14.69
C GLY A 101 -8.16 -13.57 13.65
N PRO A 102 -8.92 -12.53 13.26
CA PRO A 102 -9.96 -12.66 12.24
C PRO A 102 -9.45 -13.28 10.93
N GLU A 103 -10.26 -14.11 10.31
CA GLU A 103 -9.97 -14.61 8.96
C GLU A 103 -9.97 -13.44 7.98
N LEU A 104 -8.85 -13.24 7.27
CA LEU A 104 -8.71 -12.20 6.27
C LEU A 104 -9.20 -12.72 4.92
N ASP A 105 -10.52 -12.98 4.86
CA ASP A 105 -11.20 -13.42 3.65
C ASP A 105 -11.41 -12.28 2.64
N GLU A 106 -11.96 -12.60 1.47
CA GLU A 106 -12.17 -11.64 0.39
C GLU A 106 -13.11 -10.50 0.79
N GLU A 107 -14.09 -10.75 1.65
CA GLU A 107 -15.02 -9.71 2.12
C GLU A 107 -14.29 -8.73 3.03
N LEU A 108 -13.51 -9.22 3.99
CA LEU A 108 -12.76 -8.36 4.92
C LEU A 108 -11.63 -7.60 4.21
N ILE A 109 -10.99 -8.20 3.20
CA ILE A 109 -10.01 -7.52 2.34
C ILE A 109 -10.67 -6.34 1.62
N ASP A 110 -11.90 -6.51 1.12
CA ASP A 110 -12.62 -5.45 0.44
C ASP A 110 -13.13 -4.37 1.38
N GLN A 111 -13.68 -4.73 2.54
CA GLN A 111 -14.13 -3.77 3.53
C GLN A 111 -12.96 -2.93 4.07
N SER A 112 -11.80 -3.55 4.30
CA SER A 112 -10.59 -2.83 4.74
C SER A 112 -10.03 -1.91 3.64
N PHE A 113 -10.19 -2.26 2.37
CA PHE A 113 -9.89 -1.35 1.26
C PHE A 113 -10.79 -0.10 1.30
N GLU A 114 -12.09 -0.25 1.55
CA GLU A 114 -13.00 0.90 1.64
C GLU A 114 -12.59 1.86 2.78
N MET A 115 -12.07 1.33 3.89
CA MET A 115 -11.51 2.13 4.97
C MET A 115 -10.23 2.88 4.54
N LEU A 116 -9.31 2.21 3.85
CA LEU A 116 -8.10 2.84 3.31
C LEU A 116 -8.46 3.95 2.29
N TRP A 117 -9.39 3.66 1.38
CA TRP A 117 -9.87 4.61 0.38
C TRP A 117 -10.48 5.85 1.03
N ALA A 118 -11.32 5.66 2.06
CA ALA A 118 -11.86 6.77 2.83
C ALA A 118 -10.76 7.58 3.53
N ALA A 119 -9.73 6.93 4.08
CA ALA A 119 -8.59 7.62 4.69
C ALA A 119 -7.83 8.48 3.67
N TYR A 120 -7.67 8.00 2.44
CA TYR A 120 -6.97 8.74 1.39
C TYR A 120 -7.78 9.90 0.81
N THR A 121 -9.11 9.78 0.76
CA THR A 121 -9.97 10.74 0.05
C THR A 121 -10.67 11.75 0.97
N LYS A 122 -10.89 11.41 2.24
CA LYS A 122 -11.56 12.29 3.22
C LYS A 122 -10.60 13.04 4.14
N ALA A 123 -9.30 12.82 4.03
CA ALA A 123 -8.30 13.52 4.83
C ALA A 123 -8.18 14.99 4.39
N SER A 124 -9.13 15.85 4.73
CA SER A 124 -8.93 17.29 4.65
C SER A 124 -7.90 17.69 5.72
N VAL A 125 -6.64 17.79 5.34
CA VAL A 125 -5.61 18.40 6.19
C VAL A 125 -5.63 19.89 5.91
N ASP A 126 -6.07 20.71 6.87
CA ASP A 126 -5.91 22.17 6.78
C ASP A 126 -4.41 22.49 6.86
N PRO A 127 -3.80 23.03 5.79
CA PRO A 127 -2.37 23.37 5.77
C PRO A 127 -1.99 24.46 6.78
N ARG A 128 -2.95 25.09 7.48
CA ARG A 128 -2.71 26.14 8.49
C ARG A 128 -2.48 25.63 9.92
N THR A 129 -2.46 24.32 10.13
CA THR A 129 -2.34 23.73 11.48
C THR A 129 -0.93 23.26 11.85
N GLY A 130 0.12 23.68 11.11
CA GLY A 130 1.52 23.36 11.38
C GLY A 130 2.31 24.55 11.92
#